data_AF-A0A933TGX7-F1
#
_entry.id   AF-A0A933TGX7-F1
#
_cell.length_a   1.000
_cell.length_b   1.000
_cell.length_c   1.000
_cell.angle_alpha   90.00
_cell.angle_beta   90.00
_cell.angle_gamma   90.00
#
_symmetry.space_group_name_H-M   'P 1'
#
loop_
_entity.id
_entity.type
_entity.pdbx_description
1 polymer ?
#
loop_
_entity_poly.entity_id
_entity_poly.type
_entity_poly.pdbx_seq_one_letter_code
_entity_poly.pdbx_strand_id
1 'polypeptide(L)'
;MVETLEYLIQQAADHPSLPRHGLYKELLRSQTFLFCVDEPLEGGPEVRVTRQARDFSVWADRDPEMGGVWVPVFPARDDVGGYVRGRRLRPPKGKEFVWMEHQPGEVFKLLRGVRYFAGVRLTLDPATQVPVPWTLVRSLCEGRLPSDAPELYELPVSRLTIPEGVRIAYGRAELGAQEGEGKLLSLPAAGQFAAEDMRKLVKLDLGSSGVVWMVCRHFLQVLRYLQGSAAGREEIRPAGPARDYLQDILRSLIGFEMYGEAESLCDWLARKGDEAFAWVCQAAILGKTGRLRECAEFCLKAAAKYPQERSFRVNGARSLAALGRNEEARRFAEDGLKDFPGDKALADLLKGLGGDDA
;
A
#
# COMPACT_ATOMS: atom_id res chain seq x y z
N MET A 1 26.57 -14.09 -19.63
CA MET A 1 26.24 -12.68 -19.93
C MET A 1 25.68 -12.09 -18.65
N VAL A 2 26.06 -10.87 -18.27
CA VAL A 2 25.39 -10.18 -17.16
C VAL A 2 24.19 -9.47 -17.78
N GLU A 3 22.99 -9.84 -17.38
CA GLU A 3 21.76 -9.16 -17.78
C GLU A 3 21.72 -7.79 -17.12
N THR A 4 21.49 -6.73 -17.90
CA THR A 4 21.42 -5.37 -17.34
C THR A 4 20.04 -5.12 -16.72
N LEU A 5 19.95 -4.11 -15.85
CA LEU A 5 18.67 -3.78 -15.21
C LEU A 5 17.62 -3.37 -16.25
N GLU A 6 18.00 -2.67 -17.32
CA GLU A 6 17.10 -2.28 -18.41
C GLU A 6 16.52 -3.50 -19.11
N TYR A 7 17.35 -4.51 -19.45
CA TYR A 7 16.88 -5.75 -20.06
C TYR A 7 15.89 -6.50 -19.15
N LEU A 8 16.17 -6.56 -17.84
CA LEU A 8 15.31 -7.23 -16.87
C LEU A 8 13.98 -6.48 -16.65
N ILE A 9 13.97 -5.15 -16.74
CA ILE A 9 12.73 -4.35 -16.69
C ILE A 9 11.91 -4.58 -17.98
N GLN A 10 12.56 -4.54 -19.15
CA GLN A 10 11.90 -4.80 -20.44
C GLN A 10 11.25 -6.20 -20.46
N GLN A 11 12.02 -7.24 -20.10
CA GLN A 11 11.52 -8.62 -20.01
C GLN A 11 10.34 -8.75 -19.04
N ALA A 12 10.39 -8.06 -17.89
CA ALA A 12 9.32 -8.09 -16.91
C ALA A 12 8.06 -7.30 -17.30
N ALA A 13 8.16 -6.39 -18.29
CA ALA A 13 7.04 -5.68 -18.91
C ALA A 13 6.42 -6.48 -20.07
N ASP A 14 7.25 -7.05 -20.95
CA ASP A 14 6.80 -7.87 -22.08
C ASP A 14 6.20 -9.21 -21.62
N HIS A 15 6.68 -9.74 -20.49
CA HIS A 15 6.31 -11.05 -19.97
C HIS A 15 5.97 -10.99 -18.46
N PRO A 16 4.86 -10.33 -18.07
CA PRO A 16 4.53 -10.04 -16.68
C PRO A 16 4.25 -11.28 -15.80
N SER A 17 3.94 -12.42 -16.41
CA SER A 17 3.77 -13.71 -15.74
C SER A 17 5.08 -14.45 -15.43
N LEU A 18 6.23 -14.02 -15.98
CA LEU A 18 7.51 -14.69 -15.72
C LEU A 18 8.06 -14.37 -14.32
N PRO A 19 8.88 -15.28 -13.75
CA PRO A 19 9.64 -15.02 -12.53
C PRO A 19 10.49 -13.75 -12.63
N ARG A 20 10.40 -12.89 -11.61
CA ARG A 20 11.11 -11.61 -11.48
C ARG A 20 12.27 -11.68 -10.49
N HIS A 21 12.63 -12.87 -9.98
CA HIS A 21 13.80 -13.07 -9.10
C HIS A 21 15.10 -12.43 -9.63
N GLY A 22 15.36 -12.52 -10.95
CA GLY A 22 16.51 -11.86 -11.59
C GLY A 22 16.46 -10.34 -11.43
N LEU A 23 15.33 -9.72 -11.80
CA LEU A 23 15.06 -8.30 -11.64
C LEU A 23 15.23 -7.85 -10.17
N TYR A 24 14.64 -8.57 -9.22
CA TYR A 24 14.74 -8.23 -7.78
C TYR A 24 16.17 -8.30 -7.25
N LYS A 25 16.95 -9.27 -7.72
CA LYS A 25 18.37 -9.42 -7.36
C LYS A 25 19.22 -8.31 -7.93
N GLU A 26 18.92 -7.85 -9.14
CA GLU A 26 19.66 -6.79 -9.80
C GLU A 26 19.30 -5.41 -9.22
N LEU A 27 18.03 -5.14 -8.89
CA LEU A 27 17.60 -3.92 -8.17
C LEU A 27 18.31 -3.65 -6.82
N LEU A 28 18.84 -4.70 -6.18
CA LEU A 28 19.63 -4.56 -4.94
C LEU A 28 21.12 -4.26 -5.20
N ARG A 29 21.56 -4.29 -6.47
CA ARG A 29 22.97 -4.24 -6.90
C ARG A 29 23.24 -3.10 -7.86
N SER A 30 22.31 -2.81 -8.77
CA SER A 30 22.39 -1.67 -9.66
C SER A 30 22.14 -0.37 -8.91
N GLN A 31 22.72 0.70 -9.42
CA GLN A 31 22.27 2.05 -9.10
C GLN A 31 20.90 2.29 -9.74
N THR A 32 20.06 3.09 -9.09
CA THR A 32 18.84 3.63 -9.70
C THR A 32 18.75 5.12 -9.40
N PHE A 33 17.78 5.78 -10.02
CA PHE A 33 17.56 7.22 -9.90
C PHE A 33 16.10 7.48 -9.52
N LEU A 34 15.88 8.40 -8.59
CA LEU A 34 14.56 8.92 -8.23
C LEU A 34 14.30 10.24 -8.92
N PHE A 35 13.05 10.44 -9.37
CA PHE A 35 12.59 11.72 -9.86
C PHE A 35 12.03 12.56 -8.71
N CYS A 36 12.63 13.72 -8.46
CA CYS A 36 12.36 14.60 -7.33
C CYS A 36 11.98 16.02 -7.79
N VAL A 37 11.41 16.77 -6.87
CA VAL A 37 11.01 18.17 -7.02
C VAL A 37 11.62 18.96 -5.87
N ASP A 38 12.53 19.89 -6.16
CA ASP A 38 13.20 20.68 -5.11
C ASP A 38 13.30 22.15 -5.52
N GLU A 39 13.87 23.00 -4.69
CA GLU A 39 14.15 24.40 -5.05
C GLU A 39 15.18 24.47 -6.17
N PRO A 40 15.16 25.52 -7.02
CA PRO A 40 16.16 25.71 -8.06
C PRO A 40 17.57 25.60 -7.47
N LEU A 41 18.39 24.75 -8.05
CA LEU A 41 19.71 24.46 -7.50
C LEU A 41 20.66 25.60 -7.87
N GLU A 42 21.07 26.40 -6.88
CA GLU A 42 22.09 27.46 -7.03
C GLU A 42 23.51 26.88 -7.24
N GLY A 43 23.70 26.05 -8.27
CA GLY A 43 25.01 25.53 -8.65
C GLY A 43 25.01 24.19 -9.39
N GLY A 44 25.05 24.24 -10.73
CA GLY A 44 25.56 23.17 -11.58
C GLY A 44 24.69 21.91 -11.75
N PRO A 45 24.99 21.07 -12.75
CA PRO A 45 24.13 19.95 -13.15
C PRO A 45 24.29 18.67 -12.31
N GLU A 46 25.02 18.70 -11.19
CA GLU A 46 25.34 17.49 -10.40
C GLU A 46 25.25 17.75 -8.89
N VAL A 47 24.02 17.90 -8.39
CA VAL A 47 23.76 17.87 -6.95
C VAL A 47 23.39 16.46 -6.53
N ARG A 48 24.39 15.72 -6.05
CA ARG A 48 24.18 14.51 -5.25
C ARG A 48 23.48 14.93 -3.95
N VAL A 49 22.16 14.80 -3.89
CA VAL A 49 21.34 15.21 -2.73
C VAL A 49 21.59 14.27 -1.54
N THR A 50 22.71 14.42 -0.85
CA THR A 50 22.95 13.82 0.48
C THR A 50 22.26 14.66 1.58
N ARG A 51 20.96 14.94 1.42
CA ARG A 51 20.12 15.38 2.54
C ARG A 51 19.87 14.18 3.45
N GLN A 52 19.64 14.43 4.74
CA GLN A 52 19.18 13.36 5.63
C GLN A 52 17.86 12.79 5.08
N ALA A 53 17.69 11.47 5.15
CA ALA A 53 16.73 10.67 4.39
C ALA A 53 15.22 10.92 4.65
N ARG A 54 14.84 12.07 5.22
CA ARG A 54 13.47 12.41 5.62
C ARG A 54 12.89 13.63 4.90
N ASP A 55 13.72 14.54 4.39
CA ASP A 55 13.29 15.85 3.90
C ASP A 55 13.62 16.05 2.39
N PHE A 56 13.10 15.17 1.54
CA PHE A 56 13.12 15.35 0.08
C PHE A 56 11.72 15.13 -0.51
N SER A 57 11.33 15.98 -1.46
CA SER A 57 10.05 15.87 -2.15
C SER A 57 10.21 15.04 -3.42
N VAL A 58 9.66 13.83 -3.41
CA VAL A 58 9.68 12.92 -4.57
C VAL A 58 8.48 13.20 -5.49
N TRP A 59 8.65 13.06 -6.80
CA TRP A 59 7.52 13.00 -7.71
C TRP A 59 6.81 11.66 -7.56
N ALA A 60 5.48 11.65 -7.60
CA ALA A 60 4.69 10.42 -7.60
C ALA A 60 3.42 10.58 -8.43
N ASP A 61 3.07 9.52 -9.14
CA ASP A 61 1.86 9.46 -9.96
C ASP A 61 0.73 8.80 -9.19
N ARG A 62 -0.41 9.49 -9.10
CA ARG A 62 -1.60 8.95 -8.43
C ARG A 62 -2.19 7.79 -9.23
N ASP A 63 -2.56 6.71 -8.56
CA ASP A 63 -3.39 5.68 -9.20
C ASP A 63 -4.81 6.25 -9.45
N PRO A 64 -5.27 6.33 -10.70
CA PRO A 64 -6.55 6.97 -11.03
C PRO A 64 -7.76 6.15 -10.59
N GLU A 65 -7.59 4.85 -10.39
CA GLU A 65 -8.67 3.92 -10.07
C GLU A 65 -8.71 3.67 -8.57
N MET A 66 -7.58 3.30 -7.98
CA MET A 66 -7.53 2.79 -6.61
C MET A 66 -7.15 3.86 -5.56
N GLY A 67 -6.58 4.99 -5.99
CA GLY A 67 -5.91 5.91 -5.09
C GLY A 67 -4.53 5.40 -4.68
N GLY A 68 -3.86 6.08 -3.75
CA GLY A 68 -2.43 5.84 -3.56
C GLY A 68 -1.58 6.53 -4.62
N VAL A 69 -0.25 6.48 -4.43
CA VAL A 69 0.75 7.07 -5.32
C VAL A 69 1.87 6.08 -5.63
N TRP A 70 2.31 6.11 -6.88
CA TRP A 70 3.36 5.30 -7.45
C TRP A 70 4.58 6.17 -7.74
N VAL A 71 5.73 5.85 -7.17
CA VAL A 71 6.96 6.62 -7.39
C VAL A 71 7.72 6.04 -8.59
N PRO A 72 8.02 6.82 -9.64
CA PRO A 72 8.83 6.32 -10.76
C PRO A 72 10.30 6.23 -10.34
N VAL A 73 10.92 5.09 -10.66
CA VAL A 73 12.32 4.75 -10.40
C VAL A 73 12.95 4.35 -11.73
N PHE A 74 14.15 4.86 -12.01
CA PHE A 74 14.80 4.75 -13.32
C PHE A 74 16.15 4.02 -13.20
N PRO A 75 16.56 3.17 -14.17
CA PRO A 75 17.88 2.56 -14.16
C PRO A 75 18.98 3.55 -14.57
N ALA A 76 18.70 4.52 -15.46
CA ALA A 76 19.65 5.55 -15.84
C ALA A 76 19.15 6.99 -15.58
N ARG A 77 20.10 7.92 -15.46
CA ARG A 77 19.85 9.36 -15.27
C ARG A 77 19.08 9.98 -16.43
N ASP A 78 19.44 9.63 -17.66
CA ASP A 78 18.87 10.25 -18.86
C ASP A 78 17.40 9.87 -19.08
N ASP A 79 16.97 8.71 -18.57
CA ASP A 79 15.58 8.24 -18.59
C ASP A 79 14.66 9.19 -17.82
N VAL A 80 15.13 9.80 -16.71
CA VAL A 80 14.39 10.82 -15.96
C VAL A 80 14.10 12.02 -16.85
N GLY A 81 15.10 12.47 -17.63
CA GLY A 81 14.96 13.54 -18.60
C GLY A 81 14.03 13.15 -19.76
N GLY A 82 14.12 11.91 -20.24
CA GLY A 82 13.21 11.32 -21.23
C GLY A 82 11.75 11.33 -20.75
N TYR A 83 11.51 10.89 -19.52
CA TYR A 83 10.20 10.84 -18.87
C TYR A 83 9.56 12.22 -18.74
N VAL A 84 10.29 13.19 -18.21
CA VAL A 84 9.82 14.58 -18.06
C VAL A 84 9.44 15.17 -19.42
N ARG A 85 10.28 15.02 -20.45
CA ARG A 85 10.01 15.51 -21.80
C ARG A 85 8.84 14.79 -22.45
N GLY A 86 8.82 13.47 -22.41
CA GLY A 86 7.78 12.63 -23.03
C GLY A 86 6.39 12.88 -22.45
N ARG A 87 6.28 13.06 -21.12
CA ARG A 87 5.03 13.40 -20.44
C ARG A 87 4.74 14.91 -20.37
N ARG A 88 5.61 15.76 -20.95
CA ARG A 88 5.50 17.24 -20.96
C ARG A 88 5.25 17.83 -19.57
N LEU A 89 5.88 17.25 -18.55
CA LEU A 89 5.69 17.68 -17.17
C LEU A 89 6.23 19.10 -16.97
N ARG A 90 5.67 19.83 -16.00
CA ARG A 90 6.16 21.13 -15.56
C ARG A 90 6.34 21.09 -14.04
N PRO A 91 7.45 21.63 -13.49
CA PRO A 91 7.64 21.64 -12.06
C PRO A 91 6.64 22.60 -11.40
N PRO A 92 6.29 22.40 -10.11
CA PRO A 92 5.53 23.36 -9.32
C PRO A 92 6.21 24.74 -9.30
N LYS A 93 5.41 25.79 -9.07
CA LYS A 93 5.92 27.17 -9.01
C LYS A 93 7.01 27.31 -7.95
N GLY A 94 8.18 27.82 -8.35
CA GLY A 94 9.33 28.01 -7.45
C GLY A 94 10.08 26.73 -7.13
N LYS A 95 9.90 25.67 -7.92
CA LYS A 95 10.64 24.40 -7.83
C LYS A 95 11.19 24.02 -9.21
N GLU A 96 12.17 23.13 -9.21
CA GLU A 96 12.75 22.50 -10.40
C GLU A 96 12.63 20.97 -10.33
N PHE A 97 12.80 20.35 -11.49
CA PHE A 97 12.88 18.90 -11.63
C PHE A 97 14.33 18.45 -11.49
N VAL A 98 14.58 17.62 -10.50
CA VAL A 98 15.91 17.09 -10.18
C VAL A 98 15.84 15.57 -10.09
N TRP A 99 16.94 14.88 -10.42
CA TRP A 99 17.08 13.45 -10.14
C TRP A 99 17.95 13.26 -8.90
N MET A 100 17.63 12.24 -8.11
CA MET A 100 18.43 11.86 -6.94
C MET A 100 19.06 10.49 -7.18
N GLU A 101 20.38 10.48 -7.23
CA GLU A 101 21.22 9.29 -7.16
C GLU A 101 21.33 8.80 -5.72
N HIS A 102 21.33 7.48 -5.52
CA HIS A 102 21.54 6.84 -4.23
C HIS A 102 22.40 5.56 -4.40
N GLN A 103 22.79 4.95 -3.28
CA GLN A 103 23.48 3.64 -3.31
C GLN A 103 22.51 2.51 -3.69
N PRO A 104 22.99 1.42 -4.32
CA PRO A 104 22.17 0.26 -4.65
C PRO A 104 21.30 -0.24 -3.49
N GLY A 105 20.04 -0.60 -3.77
CA GLY A 105 19.05 -1.03 -2.76
C GLY A 105 18.54 0.05 -1.79
N GLU A 106 19.22 1.19 -1.60
CA GLU A 106 18.80 2.21 -0.63
C GLU A 106 17.50 2.94 -1.03
N VAL A 107 17.16 3.00 -2.32
CA VAL A 107 15.94 3.66 -2.85
C VAL A 107 14.69 3.30 -2.06
N PHE A 108 14.52 2.01 -1.78
CA PHE A 108 13.32 1.49 -1.13
C PHE A 108 13.20 2.00 0.31
N LYS A 109 14.33 2.16 1.01
CA LYS A 109 14.36 2.73 2.38
C LYS A 109 13.99 4.21 2.38
N LEU A 110 14.45 4.98 1.39
CA LEU A 110 14.14 6.40 1.22
C LEU A 110 12.62 6.64 1.01
N LEU A 111 11.93 5.71 0.36
CA LEU A 111 10.50 5.85 0.04
C LEU A 111 9.55 5.45 1.19
N ARG A 112 10.05 4.91 2.32
CA ARG A 112 9.23 4.49 3.46
C ARG A 112 8.39 5.61 4.09
N GLY A 113 8.80 6.87 3.92
CA GLY A 113 8.09 8.05 4.42
C GLY A 113 7.06 8.64 3.44
N VAL A 114 6.93 8.10 2.23
CA VAL A 114 6.00 8.65 1.23
C VAL A 114 4.56 8.37 1.67
N ARG A 115 3.76 9.44 1.82
CA ARG A 115 2.32 9.34 2.13
C ARG A 115 1.58 8.75 0.93
N TYR A 116 0.61 7.89 1.17
CA TYR A 116 -0.19 7.20 0.15
C TYR A 116 0.63 6.22 -0.71
N PHE A 117 1.81 5.79 -0.27
CA PHE A 117 2.72 5.01 -1.11
C PHE A 117 2.19 3.59 -1.42
N ALA A 118 1.80 3.38 -2.67
CA ALA A 118 1.31 2.10 -3.20
C ALA A 118 2.47 1.21 -3.68
N GLY A 119 3.58 1.82 -4.14
CA GLY A 119 4.77 1.13 -4.62
C GLY A 119 5.61 1.98 -5.57
N VAL A 120 6.56 1.36 -6.26
CA VAL A 120 7.36 2.01 -7.30
C VAL A 120 6.97 1.52 -8.69
N ARG A 121 7.25 2.34 -9.71
CA ARG A 121 7.23 1.92 -11.12
C ARG A 121 8.63 2.02 -11.67
N LEU A 122 9.23 0.87 -11.95
CA LEU A 122 10.50 0.81 -12.67
C LEU A 122 10.21 1.25 -14.11
N THR A 123 10.85 2.33 -14.54
CA THR A 123 10.49 3.05 -15.76
C THR A 123 11.70 3.14 -16.67
N LEU A 124 11.60 2.55 -17.87
CA LEU A 124 12.58 2.81 -18.95
C LEU A 124 12.10 3.99 -19.78
N ASP A 125 10.82 3.95 -20.16
CA ASP A 125 10.20 4.92 -21.06
C ASP A 125 8.69 5.05 -20.72
N PRO A 126 7.94 5.97 -21.36
CA PRO A 126 6.52 6.16 -21.07
C PRO A 126 5.62 4.93 -21.30
N ALA A 127 5.99 4.00 -22.18
CA ALA A 127 5.27 2.75 -22.45
C ALA A 127 5.79 1.57 -21.59
N THR A 128 7.10 1.51 -21.32
CA THR A 128 7.71 0.40 -20.56
C THR A 128 7.84 0.72 -19.08
N GLN A 129 6.84 0.29 -18.30
CA GLN A 129 6.79 0.47 -16.83
C GLN A 129 6.45 -0.85 -16.13
N VAL A 130 7.24 -1.24 -15.13
CA VAL A 130 6.99 -2.42 -14.29
C VAL A 130 6.59 -2.00 -12.88
N PRO A 131 5.36 -2.31 -12.42
CA PRO A 131 4.95 -2.02 -11.05
C PRO A 131 5.60 -2.99 -10.06
N VAL A 132 6.11 -2.43 -8.97
CA VAL A 132 6.61 -3.16 -7.79
C VAL A 132 5.82 -2.63 -6.57
N PRO A 133 4.77 -3.33 -6.12
CA PRO A 133 3.91 -2.86 -5.03
C PRO A 133 4.65 -2.82 -3.69
N TRP A 134 4.05 -2.10 -2.74
CA TRP A 134 4.60 -1.84 -1.40
C TRP A 134 5.15 -3.08 -0.68
N THR A 135 4.49 -4.24 -0.78
CA THR A 135 4.92 -5.49 -0.13
C THR A 135 6.29 -5.97 -0.64
N LEU A 136 6.51 -5.90 -1.95
CA LEU A 136 7.78 -6.25 -2.57
C LEU A 136 8.84 -5.17 -2.30
N VAL A 137 8.47 -3.89 -2.39
CA VAL A 137 9.34 -2.76 -2.01
C VAL A 137 9.85 -2.91 -0.57
N ARG A 138 8.97 -3.29 0.37
CA ARG A 138 9.33 -3.54 1.76
C ARG A 138 10.35 -4.67 1.90
N SER A 139 10.16 -5.77 1.19
CA SER A 139 11.12 -6.89 1.19
C SER A 139 12.50 -6.41 0.70
N LEU A 140 12.53 -5.64 -0.39
CA LEU A 140 13.75 -5.07 -0.95
C LEU A 140 14.42 -4.05 0.00
N CYS A 141 13.66 -3.22 0.74
CA CYS A 141 14.21 -2.35 1.80
C CYS A 141 15.02 -3.12 2.85
N GLU A 142 14.61 -4.36 3.12
CA GLU A 142 15.15 -5.25 4.15
C GLU A 142 16.25 -6.16 3.58
N GLY A 143 16.65 -5.96 2.31
CA GLY A 143 17.63 -6.80 1.61
C GLY A 143 17.10 -8.20 1.26
N ARG A 144 15.80 -8.43 1.37
CA ARG A 144 15.15 -9.73 1.13
C ARG A 144 14.63 -9.79 -0.30
N LEU A 145 14.94 -10.87 -1.01
CA LEU A 145 14.38 -11.13 -2.34
C LEU A 145 12.90 -11.54 -2.20
N PRO A 146 11.95 -10.86 -2.88
CA PRO A 146 10.55 -11.24 -2.86
C PRO A 146 10.30 -12.60 -3.52
N SER A 147 9.18 -13.22 -3.19
CA SER A 147 8.69 -14.44 -3.86
C SER A 147 8.18 -14.13 -5.27
N ASP A 148 8.27 -15.12 -6.15
CA ASP A 148 7.60 -15.10 -7.46
C ASP A 148 6.22 -15.76 -7.47
N ALA A 149 5.88 -16.53 -6.43
CA ALA A 149 4.50 -16.99 -6.23
C ALA A 149 3.58 -15.80 -5.88
N PRO A 150 2.29 -15.85 -6.28
CA PRO A 150 1.34 -14.82 -5.89
C PRO A 150 1.15 -14.75 -4.37
N GLU A 151 0.93 -13.55 -3.85
CA GLU A 151 0.49 -13.34 -2.48
C GLU A 151 -0.98 -13.76 -2.38
N LEU A 152 -1.27 -14.77 -1.55
CA LEU A 152 -2.60 -15.33 -1.36
C LEU A 152 -3.25 -14.78 -0.09
N TYR A 153 -4.48 -14.28 -0.23
CA TYR A 153 -5.24 -13.63 0.83
C TYR A 153 -6.57 -14.34 1.09
N GLU A 154 -6.98 -14.43 2.34
CA GLU A 154 -8.35 -14.80 2.73
C GLU A 154 -9.08 -13.56 3.27
N LEU A 155 -10.36 -13.38 2.91
CA LEU A 155 -11.14 -12.24 3.36
C LEU A 155 -11.69 -12.42 4.78
N PRO A 156 -11.83 -11.33 5.55
CA PRO A 156 -12.69 -11.30 6.73
C PRO A 156 -14.19 -11.20 6.36
N VAL A 157 -14.52 -11.00 5.08
CA VAL A 157 -15.89 -10.90 4.56
C VAL A 157 -16.44 -12.29 4.30
N SER A 158 -17.53 -12.65 4.99
CA SER A 158 -18.00 -14.04 5.06
C SER A 158 -18.52 -14.61 3.73
N ARG A 159 -19.15 -13.79 2.86
CA ARG A 159 -19.54 -14.17 1.48
C ARG A 159 -19.61 -12.96 0.55
N LEU A 160 -19.04 -13.05 -0.64
CA LEU A 160 -19.34 -12.13 -1.75
C LEU A 160 -20.62 -12.62 -2.46
N THR A 161 -21.69 -11.83 -2.41
CA THR A 161 -22.94 -12.17 -3.13
C THR A 161 -22.94 -11.52 -4.51
N ILE A 162 -22.89 -12.34 -5.56
CA ILE A 162 -22.97 -11.89 -6.95
C ILE A 162 -24.46 -11.90 -7.36
N PRO A 163 -25.04 -10.77 -7.81
CA PRO A 163 -26.43 -10.73 -8.24
C PRO A 163 -26.72 -11.62 -9.46
N GLU A 164 -27.94 -12.14 -9.54
CA GLU A 164 -28.41 -12.88 -10.72
C GLU A 164 -28.30 -12.04 -11.99
N GLY A 165 -27.97 -12.70 -13.11
CA GLY A 165 -27.76 -12.06 -14.42
C GLY A 165 -26.39 -11.39 -14.62
N VAL A 166 -25.56 -11.24 -13.57
CA VAL A 166 -24.19 -10.73 -13.74
C VAL A 166 -23.33 -11.77 -14.45
N ARG A 167 -22.74 -11.38 -15.59
CA ARG A 167 -21.83 -12.25 -16.35
C ARG A 167 -20.54 -12.48 -15.58
N ILE A 168 -20.34 -13.73 -15.16
CA ILE A 168 -19.08 -14.26 -14.64
C ILE A 168 -18.28 -14.95 -15.74
N ALA A 169 -16.96 -14.90 -15.63
CA ALA A 169 -16.02 -15.66 -16.44
C ALA A 169 -15.05 -16.42 -15.52
N TYR A 170 -14.57 -17.57 -16.00
CA TYR A 170 -13.62 -18.40 -15.26
C TYR A 170 -12.37 -18.65 -16.08
N GLY A 171 -11.22 -18.54 -15.42
CA GLY A 171 -9.90 -18.90 -15.95
C GLY A 171 -9.16 -19.82 -15.00
N ARG A 172 -7.86 -20.01 -15.25
CA ARG A 172 -6.92 -20.68 -14.35
C ARG A 172 -6.02 -19.66 -13.67
N ALA A 173 -5.56 -19.97 -12.48
CA ALA A 173 -4.50 -19.24 -11.79
C ALA A 173 -3.48 -20.24 -11.26
N GLU A 174 -2.19 -19.98 -11.47
CA GLU A 174 -1.11 -20.70 -10.80
C GLU A 174 -0.92 -20.08 -9.41
N LEU A 175 -1.13 -20.87 -8.36
CA LEU A 175 -1.13 -20.41 -6.96
C LEU A 175 0.25 -20.60 -6.28
N GLY A 176 1.21 -21.18 -7.00
CA GLY A 176 2.53 -21.55 -6.48
C GLY A 176 2.63 -23.01 -6.02
N ALA A 177 3.85 -23.41 -5.65
CA ALA A 177 4.24 -24.82 -5.50
C ALA A 177 3.48 -25.63 -4.43
N GLN A 178 2.82 -24.98 -3.46
CA GLN A 178 2.06 -25.64 -2.39
C GLN A 178 0.56 -25.75 -2.69
N GLU A 179 0.01 -24.81 -3.46
CA GLU A 179 -1.43 -24.68 -3.72
C GLU A 179 -1.84 -25.15 -5.14
N GLY A 180 -0.89 -25.21 -6.09
CA GLY A 180 -1.11 -25.77 -7.42
C GLY A 180 -1.90 -24.85 -8.37
N GLU A 181 -2.89 -25.42 -9.09
CA GLU A 181 -3.78 -24.66 -9.98
C GLU A 181 -5.12 -24.33 -9.27
N GLY A 182 -5.54 -23.08 -9.37
CA GLY A 182 -6.82 -22.57 -8.88
C GLY A 182 -7.77 -22.11 -9.99
N LYS A 183 -9.07 -22.09 -9.67
CA LYS A 183 -10.11 -21.50 -10.54
C LYS A 183 -10.14 -19.98 -10.34
N LEU A 184 -9.70 -19.22 -11.34
CA LEU A 184 -9.78 -17.75 -11.33
C LEU A 184 -11.20 -17.31 -11.71
N LEU A 185 -11.82 -16.42 -10.95
CA LEU A 185 -13.09 -15.77 -11.23
C LEU A 185 -12.85 -14.32 -11.65
N SER A 186 -13.50 -13.89 -12.74
CA SER A 186 -13.61 -12.49 -13.12
C SER A 186 -15.04 -12.11 -13.48
N LEU A 187 -15.39 -10.85 -13.27
CA LEU A 187 -16.66 -10.23 -13.65
C LEU A 187 -16.34 -9.10 -14.63
N PRO A 188 -16.28 -9.35 -15.95
CA PRO A 188 -15.85 -8.36 -16.93
C PRO A 188 -16.69 -7.06 -16.95
N ALA A 189 -17.91 -7.09 -16.42
CA ALA A 189 -18.76 -5.91 -16.27
C ALA A 189 -18.29 -4.94 -15.16
N ALA A 190 -17.48 -5.40 -14.21
CA ALA A 190 -16.98 -4.58 -13.11
C ALA A 190 -15.67 -3.84 -13.43
N GLY A 191 -14.89 -4.34 -14.38
CA GLY A 191 -13.60 -3.78 -14.75
C GLY A 191 -12.66 -4.78 -15.40
N GLN A 192 -11.42 -4.36 -15.62
CA GLN A 192 -10.32 -5.14 -16.17
C GLN A 192 -9.12 -5.06 -15.23
N PHE A 193 -8.25 -6.07 -15.28
CA PHE A 193 -6.99 -6.10 -14.53
C PHE A 193 -5.84 -6.42 -15.47
N ALA A 194 -4.64 -5.98 -15.13
CA ALA A 194 -3.42 -6.31 -15.85
C ALA A 194 -2.88 -7.67 -15.39
N ALA A 195 -2.01 -8.31 -16.19
CA ALA A 195 -1.45 -9.61 -15.82
C ALA A 195 -0.60 -9.55 -14.54
N GLU A 196 0.02 -8.40 -14.27
CA GLU A 196 0.77 -8.09 -13.06
C GLU A 196 -0.09 -8.13 -11.79
N ASP A 197 -1.38 -7.80 -11.89
CA ASP A 197 -2.29 -7.83 -10.74
C ASP A 197 -2.52 -9.26 -10.24
N MET A 198 -2.27 -10.29 -11.07
CA MET A 198 -2.35 -11.70 -10.67
C MET A 198 -1.34 -12.08 -9.58
N ARG A 199 -0.36 -11.23 -9.26
CA ARG A 199 0.56 -11.42 -8.14
C ARG A 199 -0.08 -11.19 -6.76
N LYS A 200 -1.32 -10.71 -6.68
CA LYS A 200 -2.13 -10.66 -5.44
C LYS A 200 -3.51 -11.27 -5.69
N LEU A 201 -3.78 -12.43 -5.09
CA LEU A 201 -5.03 -13.16 -5.25
C LEU A 201 -5.78 -13.26 -3.91
N VAL A 202 -7.10 -13.11 -3.97
CA VAL A 202 -8.00 -13.28 -2.84
C VAL A 202 -8.89 -14.50 -3.04
N LYS A 203 -8.95 -15.35 -2.00
CA LYS A 203 -9.78 -16.55 -1.93
C LYS A 203 -11.22 -16.18 -1.62
N LEU A 204 -12.15 -16.75 -2.38
CA LEU A 204 -13.59 -16.55 -2.24
C LEU A 204 -14.27 -17.92 -2.12
N ASP A 205 -15.05 -18.12 -1.06
CA ASP A 205 -15.95 -19.27 -0.93
C ASP A 205 -17.32 -18.92 -1.53
N LEU A 206 -17.71 -19.64 -2.59
CA LEU A 206 -19.01 -19.51 -3.26
C LEU A 206 -20.00 -20.62 -2.83
N GLY A 207 -19.77 -21.24 -1.68
CA GLY A 207 -20.59 -22.31 -1.12
C GLY A 207 -20.65 -23.53 -2.03
N SER A 208 -21.83 -23.85 -2.55
CA SER A 208 -22.03 -24.98 -3.48
C SER A 208 -21.21 -24.90 -4.77
N SER A 209 -20.73 -23.70 -5.15
CA SER A 209 -19.85 -23.53 -6.33
C SER A 209 -18.36 -23.72 -6.03
N GLY A 210 -18.01 -24.02 -4.77
CA GLY A 210 -16.64 -24.24 -4.30
C GLY A 210 -15.82 -22.97 -4.10
N VAL A 211 -14.53 -23.17 -3.84
CA VAL A 211 -13.54 -22.10 -3.69
C VAL A 211 -13.07 -21.60 -5.05
N VAL A 212 -13.00 -20.27 -5.20
CA VAL A 212 -12.40 -19.60 -6.36
C VAL A 212 -11.42 -18.53 -5.90
N TRP A 213 -10.59 -18.07 -6.82
CA TRP A 213 -9.65 -16.98 -6.59
C TRP A 213 -10.04 -15.78 -7.44
N MET A 214 -9.79 -14.57 -6.95
CA MET A 214 -9.97 -13.34 -7.71
C MET A 214 -8.73 -12.46 -7.53
N VAL A 215 -8.36 -11.70 -8.55
CA VAL A 215 -7.31 -10.67 -8.43
C VAL A 215 -7.75 -9.62 -7.40
N CYS A 216 -6.90 -9.27 -6.42
CA CYS A 216 -7.28 -8.34 -5.35
C CYS A 216 -7.77 -6.98 -5.87
N ARG A 217 -7.10 -6.42 -6.90
CA ARG A 217 -7.55 -5.18 -7.57
C ARG A 217 -8.93 -5.34 -8.21
N HIS A 218 -9.14 -6.43 -8.95
CA HIS A 218 -10.42 -6.74 -9.58
C HIS A 218 -11.54 -7.01 -8.57
N PHE A 219 -11.24 -7.64 -7.43
CA PHE A 219 -12.19 -7.79 -6.33
C PHE A 219 -12.67 -6.43 -5.82
N LEU A 220 -11.78 -5.44 -5.70
CA LEU A 220 -12.14 -4.09 -5.28
C LEU A 220 -12.92 -3.33 -6.36
N GLN A 221 -12.67 -3.59 -7.65
CA GLN A 221 -13.54 -3.14 -8.75
C GLN A 221 -14.94 -3.77 -8.67
N VAL A 222 -15.02 -5.09 -8.48
CA VAL A 222 -16.26 -5.86 -8.33
C VAL A 222 -17.10 -5.33 -7.18
N LEU A 223 -16.48 -5.15 -6.02
CA LEU A 223 -17.09 -4.49 -4.89
C LEU A 223 -17.69 -3.13 -5.33
N ARG A 224 -16.94 -2.26 -6.02
CA ARG A 224 -17.43 -0.91 -6.40
C ARG A 224 -18.57 -0.95 -7.42
N TYR A 225 -18.50 -1.88 -8.36
CA TYR A 225 -19.55 -2.14 -9.32
C TYR A 225 -20.85 -2.59 -8.65
N LEU A 226 -20.76 -3.46 -7.64
CA LEU A 226 -21.91 -3.91 -6.85
C LEU A 226 -22.53 -2.77 -6.03
N GLN A 227 -21.72 -1.88 -5.46
CA GLN A 227 -22.21 -0.65 -4.79
C GLN A 227 -23.04 0.21 -5.75
N GLY A 228 -22.51 0.54 -6.93
CA GLY A 228 -23.22 1.33 -7.93
C GLY A 228 -24.51 0.67 -8.41
N SER A 229 -24.49 -0.66 -8.56
CA SER A 229 -25.66 -1.45 -8.97
C SER A 229 -26.74 -1.54 -7.89
N ALA A 230 -26.36 -1.52 -6.61
CA ALA A 230 -27.30 -1.50 -5.48
C ALA A 230 -27.93 -0.11 -5.29
N ALA A 231 -27.17 0.97 -5.50
CA ALA A 231 -27.67 2.34 -5.37
C ALA A 231 -28.80 2.71 -6.36
N GLY A 232 -28.91 1.99 -7.48
CA GLY A 232 -30.01 2.13 -8.44
C GLY A 232 -31.28 1.33 -8.12
N ARG A 233 -31.32 0.60 -7.00
CA ARG A 233 -32.49 -0.19 -6.55
C ARG A 233 -32.99 0.34 -5.20
N GLU A 234 -33.70 1.46 -5.23
CA GLU A 234 -34.33 2.06 -4.05
C GLU A 234 -35.46 1.16 -3.49
N GLU A 235 -35.14 0.26 -2.54
CA GLU A 235 -36.15 -0.22 -1.58
C GLU A 235 -35.59 -0.73 -0.23
N ILE A 236 -34.32 -0.48 0.09
CA ILE A 236 -33.73 -0.84 1.40
C ILE A 236 -33.41 0.44 2.21
N ARG A 237 -33.93 0.45 3.45
CA ARG A 237 -34.11 1.62 4.34
C ARG A 237 -32.84 2.45 4.68
N PRO A 238 -33.03 3.73 5.09
CA PRO A 238 -31.95 4.71 5.13
C PRO A 238 -31.09 4.59 6.41
N ALA A 239 -29.96 3.90 6.31
CA ALA A 239 -28.98 3.75 7.41
C ALA A 239 -27.50 3.95 7.00
N GLY A 240 -26.95 3.40 5.92
CA GLY A 240 -27.48 2.43 4.94
C GLY A 240 -26.33 1.75 4.18
N PRO A 241 -26.63 0.77 3.28
CA PRO A 241 -25.66 -0.23 2.81
C PRO A 241 -24.41 0.33 2.08
N ALA A 242 -24.45 1.57 1.59
CA ALA A 242 -23.31 2.22 0.96
C ALA A 242 -22.15 2.55 1.95
N ARG A 243 -22.43 2.66 3.25
CA ARG A 243 -21.40 2.95 4.27
C ARG A 243 -20.58 1.70 4.60
N ASP A 244 -21.25 0.62 4.99
CA ASP A 244 -20.62 -0.68 5.30
C ASP A 244 -19.71 -1.13 4.16
N TYR A 245 -20.20 -0.98 2.95
CA TYR A 245 -19.48 -1.26 1.71
C TYR A 245 -18.14 -0.50 1.57
N LEU A 246 -18.08 0.79 1.90
CA LEU A 246 -16.82 1.56 1.88
C LEU A 246 -15.88 1.14 3.01
N GLN A 247 -16.42 0.73 4.16
CA GLN A 247 -15.63 0.15 5.25
C GLN A 247 -15.04 -1.20 4.84
N ASP A 248 -15.76 -2.00 4.06
CA ASP A 248 -15.30 -3.30 3.56
C ASP A 248 -14.25 -3.17 2.45
N ILE A 249 -14.32 -2.16 1.56
CA ILE A 249 -13.18 -1.78 0.71
C ILE A 249 -11.97 -1.49 1.58
N LEU A 250 -12.10 -0.62 2.58
CA LEU A 250 -10.96 -0.18 3.39
C LEU A 250 -10.33 -1.32 4.19
N ARG A 251 -11.16 -2.19 4.79
CA ARG A 251 -10.72 -3.43 5.44
C ARG A 251 -10.01 -4.36 4.46
N SER A 252 -10.52 -4.50 3.24
CA SER A 252 -9.92 -5.33 2.19
C SER A 252 -8.57 -4.76 1.73
N LEU A 253 -8.48 -3.45 1.49
CA LEU A 253 -7.21 -2.78 1.16
C LEU A 253 -6.15 -2.97 2.25
N ILE A 254 -6.53 -2.83 3.53
CA ILE A 254 -5.66 -3.07 4.68
C ILE A 254 -5.26 -4.56 4.78
N GLY A 255 -6.18 -5.48 4.47
CA GLY A 255 -5.96 -6.93 4.45
C GLY A 255 -4.99 -7.36 3.34
N PHE A 256 -5.11 -6.77 2.14
CA PHE A 256 -4.25 -7.03 0.98
C PHE A 256 -2.93 -6.26 0.99
N GLU A 257 -2.63 -5.55 2.09
CA GLU A 257 -1.48 -4.68 2.27
C GLU A 257 -1.34 -3.59 1.17
N MET A 258 -2.47 -3.17 0.60
CA MET A 258 -2.60 -2.05 -0.34
C MET A 258 -2.70 -0.74 0.45
N TYR A 259 -1.63 -0.44 1.20
CA TYR A 259 -1.67 0.59 2.23
C TYR A 259 -1.74 2.02 1.67
N GLY A 260 -1.17 2.29 0.50
CA GLY A 260 -1.23 3.62 -0.13
C GLY A 260 -2.64 4.00 -0.58
N GLU A 261 -3.32 3.05 -1.21
CA GLU A 261 -4.73 3.07 -1.56
C GLU A 261 -5.59 3.23 -0.30
N ALA A 262 -5.31 2.45 0.76
CA ALA A 262 -6.03 2.50 2.03
C ALA A 262 -5.93 3.88 2.71
N GLU A 263 -4.73 4.46 2.81
CA GLU A 263 -4.54 5.82 3.33
C GLU A 263 -5.31 6.86 2.49
N SER A 264 -5.32 6.71 1.15
CA SER A 264 -6.06 7.62 0.26
C SER A 264 -7.58 7.52 0.46
N LEU A 265 -8.09 6.35 0.83
CA LEU A 265 -9.51 6.15 1.16
C LEU A 265 -9.84 6.67 2.56
N CYS A 266 -8.96 6.50 3.55
CA CYS A 266 -9.08 7.13 4.88
C CYS A 266 -9.21 8.66 4.76
N ASP A 267 -8.31 9.30 4.00
CA ASP A 267 -8.30 10.76 3.80
C ASP A 267 -9.56 11.27 3.06
N TRP A 268 -10.17 10.44 2.21
CA TRP A 268 -11.46 10.75 1.59
C TRP A 268 -12.63 10.58 2.58
N LEU A 269 -12.71 9.45 3.29
CA LEU A 269 -13.76 9.15 4.28
C LEU A 269 -13.81 10.19 5.40
N ALA A 270 -12.64 10.62 5.89
CA ALA A 270 -12.53 11.66 6.90
C ALA A 270 -13.17 12.99 6.46
N ARG A 271 -13.01 13.38 5.18
CA ARG A 271 -13.66 14.58 4.62
C ARG A 271 -15.15 14.38 4.28
N LYS A 272 -15.65 13.16 4.33
CA LYS A 272 -17.05 12.80 4.00
C LYS A 272 -17.89 12.42 5.22
N GLY A 273 -17.36 12.58 6.42
CA GLY A 273 -18.09 12.45 7.68
C GLY A 273 -17.89 11.14 8.43
N ASP A 274 -17.06 10.21 7.94
CA ASP A 274 -16.71 8.97 8.65
C ASP A 274 -15.31 9.05 9.30
N GLU A 275 -15.05 10.19 9.95
CA GLU A 275 -13.70 10.59 10.40
C GLU A 275 -13.13 9.69 11.50
N ALA A 276 -13.92 9.31 12.51
CA ALA A 276 -13.45 8.45 13.59
C ALA A 276 -13.00 7.07 13.07
N PHE A 277 -13.82 6.41 12.24
CA PHE A 277 -13.49 5.14 11.60
C PHE A 277 -12.27 5.25 10.69
N ALA A 278 -12.23 6.28 9.83
CA ALA A 278 -11.08 6.54 8.96
C ALA A 278 -9.78 6.76 9.76
N TRP A 279 -9.84 7.44 10.91
CA TRP A 279 -8.68 7.64 11.79
C TRP A 279 -8.24 6.33 12.45
N VAL A 280 -9.17 5.48 12.91
CA VAL A 280 -8.82 4.14 13.45
C VAL A 280 -8.08 3.30 12.41
N CYS A 281 -8.56 3.29 11.17
CA CYS A 281 -7.90 2.63 10.05
C CYS A 281 -6.53 3.27 9.72
N GLN A 282 -6.45 4.61 9.68
CA GLN A 282 -5.19 5.33 9.44
C GLN A 282 -4.12 4.99 10.49
N ALA A 283 -4.48 4.94 11.77
CA ALA A 283 -3.57 4.52 12.85
C ALA A 283 -3.07 3.08 12.65
N ALA A 284 -3.96 2.15 12.29
CA ALA A 284 -3.58 0.77 12.00
C ALA A 284 -2.63 0.67 10.79
N ILE A 285 -2.84 1.46 9.74
CA ILE A 285 -1.97 1.53 8.57
C ILE A 285 -0.59 2.06 8.96
N LEU A 286 -0.50 3.21 9.64
CA LEU A 286 0.79 3.80 10.06
C LEU A 286 1.62 2.83 10.91
N GLY A 287 0.98 2.07 11.81
CA GLY A 287 1.63 1.00 12.56
C GLY A 287 2.15 -0.13 11.67
N LYS A 288 1.30 -0.64 10.75
CA LYS A 288 1.63 -1.73 9.81
C LYS A 288 2.74 -1.34 8.82
N THR A 289 2.80 -0.08 8.39
CA THR A 289 3.86 0.43 7.51
C THR A 289 5.15 0.82 8.26
N GLY A 290 5.22 0.65 9.58
CA GLY A 290 6.38 1.02 10.38
C GLY A 290 6.60 2.53 10.54
N ARG A 291 5.60 3.36 10.21
CA ARG A 291 5.61 4.82 10.41
C ARG A 291 5.26 5.15 11.87
N LEU A 292 6.02 4.55 12.79
CA LEU A 292 5.70 4.48 14.23
C LEU A 292 5.66 5.86 14.92
N ARG A 293 6.55 6.79 14.54
CA ARG A 293 6.54 8.16 15.09
C ARG A 293 5.23 8.88 14.74
N GLU A 294 4.86 8.85 13.45
CA GLU A 294 3.61 9.43 12.98
C GLU A 294 2.40 8.71 13.59
N CYS A 295 2.44 7.38 13.72
CA CYS A 295 1.39 6.61 14.39
C CYS A 295 1.19 7.05 15.85
N ALA A 296 2.27 7.20 16.62
CA ALA A 296 2.22 7.65 18.01
C ALA A 296 1.64 9.07 18.13
N GLU A 297 2.18 10.03 17.37
CA GLU A 297 1.72 11.43 17.36
C GLU A 297 0.26 11.54 16.91
N PHE A 298 -0.14 10.79 15.87
CA PHE A 298 -1.51 10.70 15.40
C PHE A 298 -2.44 10.10 16.46
N CYS A 299 -2.05 9.01 17.11
CA CYS A 299 -2.85 8.35 18.15
C CYS A 299 -3.03 9.22 19.41
N LEU A 300 -2.02 9.99 19.82
CA LEU A 300 -2.15 10.97 20.91
C LEU A 300 -3.23 12.01 20.60
N LYS A 301 -3.17 12.61 19.39
CA LYS A 301 -4.18 13.56 18.90
C LYS A 301 -5.56 12.91 18.75
N ALA A 302 -5.62 11.69 18.26
CA ALA A 302 -6.85 10.95 18.01
C ALA A 302 -7.56 10.54 19.30
N ALA A 303 -6.83 10.06 20.31
CA ALA A 303 -7.40 9.74 21.63
C ALA A 303 -7.97 10.98 22.35
N ALA A 304 -7.36 12.16 22.17
CA ALA A 304 -7.91 13.40 22.69
C ALA A 304 -9.20 13.85 21.98
N LYS A 305 -9.34 13.57 20.67
CA LYS A 305 -10.53 13.91 19.87
C LYS A 305 -11.67 12.89 20.01
N TYR A 306 -11.31 11.62 20.19
CA TYR A 306 -12.22 10.48 20.27
C TYR A 306 -11.88 9.61 21.50
N PRO A 307 -12.10 10.11 22.72
CA PRO A 307 -11.71 9.41 23.95
C PRO A 307 -12.38 8.05 24.13
N GLN A 308 -13.53 7.81 23.48
CA GLN A 308 -14.23 6.53 23.45
C GLN A 308 -13.62 5.49 22.50
N GLU A 309 -12.68 5.87 21.62
CA GLU A 309 -12.07 4.98 20.63
C GLU A 309 -10.79 4.31 21.15
N ARG A 310 -10.99 3.23 21.90
CA ARG A 310 -9.97 2.32 22.46
C ARG A 310 -8.76 2.08 21.54
N SER A 311 -9.00 1.92 20.25
CA SER A 311 -7.97 1.63 19.24
C SER A 311 -6.81 2.64 19.24
N PHE A 312 -7.06 3.92 19.55
CA PHE A 312 -6.01 4.93 19.62
C PHE A 312 -5.09 4.75 20.82
N ARG A 313 -5.62 4.35 21.99
CA ARG A 313 -4.82 3.99 23.17
C ARG A 313 -3.89 2.81 22.84
N VAL A 314 -4.45 1.74 22.27
CA VAL A 314 -3.70 0.51 21.90
C VAL A 314 -2.63 0.79 20.86
N ASN A 315 -2.96 1.44 19.75
CA ASN A 315 -2.02 1.68 18.65
C ASN A 315 -0.94 2.70 19.02
N GLY A 316 -1.31 3.75 19.76
CA GLY A 316 -0.37 4.76 20.23
C GLY A 316 0.63 4.20 21.23
N ALA A 317 0.17 3.46 22.25
CA ALA A 317 1.06 2.86 23.25
C ALA A 317 2.01 1.83 22.63
N ARG A 318 1.52 0.98 21.70
CA ARG A 318 2.38 0.04 20.95
C ARG A 318 3.43 0.77 20.11
N SER A 319 3.06 1.88 19.47
CA SER A 319 4.00 2.66 18.66
C SER A 319 5.04 3.39 19.49
N LEU A 320 4.67 3.90 20.68
CA LEU A 320 5.60 4.48 21.64
C LEU A 320 6.60 3.43 22.16
N ALA A 321 6.11 2.24 22.54
CA ALA A 321 6.96 1.12 22.98
C ALA A 321 7.93 0.67 21.88
N ALA A 322 7.47 0.52 20.65
CA ALA A 322 8.31 0.16 19.50
C ALA A 322 9.32 1.26 19.08
N LEU A 323 9.20 2.48 19.62
CA LEU A 323 10.18 3.57 19.50
C LEU A 323 11.13 3.64 20.71
N GLY A 324 11.03 2.73 21.69
CA GLY A 324 11.77 2.76 22.94
C GLY A 324 11.29 3.82 23.95
N ARG A 325 10.15 4.48 23.70
CA ARG A 325 9.56 5.51 24.58
C ARG A 325 8.72 4.84 25.68
N ASN A 326 9.36 3.95 26.44
CA ASN A 326 8.68 2.98 27.31
C ASN A 326 7.89 3.64 28.44
N GLU A 327 8.39 4.71 29.07
CA GLU A 327 7.65 5.46 30.10
C GLU A 327 6.38 6.10 29.55
N GLU A 328 6.46 6.71 28.37
CA GLU A 328 5.31 7.34 27.71
C GLU A 328 4.29 6.29 27.26
N ALA A 329 4.77 5.15 26.73
CA ALA A 329 3.93 4.00 26.40
C ALA A 329 3.20 3.47 27.64
N ARG A 330 3.91 3.36 28.78
CA ARG A 330 3.36 2.92 30.07
C ARG A 330 2.25 3.86 30.54
N ARG A 331 2.55 5.17 30.68
CA ARG A 331 1.54 6.18 31.10
C ARG A 331 0.32 6.20 30.17
N PHE A 332 0.54 6.15 28.85
CA PHE A 332 -0.56 6.22 27.87
C PHE A 332 -1.44 4.97 27.88
N ALA A 333 -0.88 3.80 28.20
CA ALA A 333 -1.63 2.55 28.39
C ALA A 333 -2.32 2.46 29.76
N GLU A 334 -1.70 2.99 30.83
CA GLU A 334 -2.33 3.14 32.15
C GLU A 334 -3.56 4.05 32.08
N ASP A 335 -3.45 5.21 31.42
CA ASP A 335 -4.59 6.10 31.16
C ASP A 335 -5.66 5.40 30.31
N GLY A 336 -5.24 4.66 29.28
CA GLY A 336 -6.15 3.85 28.47
C GLY A 336 -6.90 2.78 29.27
N LEU A 337 -6.31 2.21 30.33
CA LEU A 337 -7.00 1.24 31.19
C LEU A 337 -7.93 1.88 32.23
N LYS A 338 -7.76 3.18 32.54
CA LYS A 338 -8.76 3.95 33.31
C LYS A 338 -10.02 4.16 32.48
N ASP A 339 -9.85 4.50 31.20
CA ASP A 339 -10.95 4.71 30.25
C ASP A 339 -11.60 3.38 29.80
N PHE A 340 -10.79 2.33 29.62
CA PHE A 340 -11.20 1.02 29.11
C PHE A 340 -10.81 -0.12 30.07
N PRO A 341 -11.43 -0.22 31.26
CA PRO A 341 -11.13 -1.28 32.21
C PRO A 341 -11.43 -2.66 31.61
N GLY A 342 -10.41 -3.53 31.59
CA GLY A 342 -10.49 -4.85 30.98
C GLY A 342 -9.91 -4.95 29.56
N ASP A 343 -9.30 -3.89 29.01
CA ASP A 343 -8.55 -3.98 27.76
C ASP A 343 -7.32 -4.91 27.90
N LYS A 344 -7.47 -6.16 27.47
CA LYS A 344 -6.38 -7.15 27.43
C LYS A 344 -5.16 -6.68 26.65
N ALA A 345 -5.32 -5.96 25.55
CA ALA A 345 -4.20 -5.52 24.71
C ALA A 345 -3.36 -4.43 25.38
N LEU A 346 -3.98 -3.55 26.17
CA LEU A 346 -3.26 -2.58 27.02
C LEU A 346 -2.65 -3.27 28.24
N ALA A 347 -3.37 -4.18 28.89
CA ALA A 347 -2.88 -4.90 30.06
C ALA A 347 -1.66 -5.79 29.74
N ASP A 348 -1.69 -6.51 28.61
CA ASP A 348 -0.56 -7.33 28.17
C ASP A 348 0.63 -6.46 27.72
N LEU A 349 0.38 -5.27 27.13
CA LEU A 349 1.43 -4.31 26.81
C LEU A 349 2.12 -3.75 28.08
N LEU A 350 1.34 -3.38 29.11
CA LEU A 350 1.91 -2.91 30.38
C LEU A 350 2.78 -3.96 31.07
N LYS A 351 2.36 -5.22 31.07
CA LYS A 351 3.19 -6.33 31.59
C LYS A 351 4.51 -6.44 30.82
N GLY A 352 4.47 -6.36 29.49
CA GLY A 352 5.68 -6.38 28.65
C GLY A 352 6.60 -5.18 28.92
N LEU A 353 6.04 -4.01 29.23
CA LEU A 353 6.79 -2.80 29.59
C LEU A 353 7.28 -2.78 31.06
N GLY A 354 6.94 -3.79 31.87
CA GLY A 354 7.37 -3.94 33.27
C GLY A 354 8.47 -4.99 33.47
N GLY A 355 9.05 -5.52 32.38
CA GLY A 355 9.97 -6.67 32.42
C GLY A 355 11.46 -6.36 32.70
N ASP A 356 11.84 -5.11 32.93
CA ASP A 356 13.23 -4.67 33.10
C ASP A 356 13.60 -4.28 34.56
N ASP A 357 12.88 -4.82 35.56
CA ASP A 357 13.23 -4.73 36.99
C ASP A 357 13.31 -6.15 37.59
N ALA A 358 14.44 -6.85 37.38
CA ALA A 358 14.78 -8.14 38.00
C ALA A 358 16.30 -8.31 38.17
#